data_AF-A0A929L5S6-F1
#
_entry.id   AF-A0A929L5S6-F1
#
_cell.length_a   1.000
_cell.length_b   1.000
_cell.length_c   1.000
_cell.angle_alpha   90.00
_cell.angle_beta   90.00
_cell.angle_gamma   90.00
#
_symmetry.space_group_name_H-M   'P 1'
#
loop_
_entity.id
_entity.type
_entity.pdbx_description
1 polymer ?
#
loop_
_entity_poly.entity_id
_entity_poly.type
_entity_poly.pdbx_seq_one_letter_code
_entity_poly.pdbx_strand_id
1 'polypeptide(L)'
;MQNKGEFIEQKLSQNGFNVQDLANQSGLSAGQIEKMIKTSQADEEEWNIVLDTLNQYPALYAPADDLLEEIKGQIAQSSPDDPCTVFYGVNQSDLLFVAVQCADLSVLGANVDLGYLHRLDNVSLGQALALFEAQADAIANASAHLKD
;
A
#
# COMPACT_ATOMS: atom_id res chain seq x y z
N MET A 1 13.26 -2.46 -22.46
CA MET A 1 12.48 -1.20 -22.48
C MET A 1 11.09 -1.58 -22.03
N GLN A 2 10.65 -1.10 -20.86
CA GLN A 2 9.29 -1.30 -20.38
C GLN A 2 8.36 -0.44 -21.23
N ASN A 3 7.24 -0.99 -21.71
CA ASN A 3 6.27 -0.17 -22.44
C ASN A 3 5.43 0.67 -21.45
N LYS A 4 4.83 1.77 -21.89
CA LYS A 4 4.09 2.68 -20.99
C LYS A 4 2.87 2.01 -20.33
N GLY A 5 2.26 1.01 -20.97
CA GLY A 5 1.16 0.23 -20.39
C GLY A 5 1.61 -0.63 -19.21
N GLU A 6 2.72 -1.35 -19.36
CA GLU A 6 3.33 -2.15 -18.28
C GLU A 6 3.73 -1.28 -17.09
N PHE A 7 4.17 -0.03 -17.35
CA PHE A 7 4.47 0.93 -16.28
C PHE A 7 3.21 1.31 -15.49
N ILE A 8 2.08 1.57 -16.16
CA ILE A 8 0.80 1.86 -15.48
C ILE A 8 0.39 0.68 -14.61
N GLU A 9 0.36 -0.54 -15.17
CA GLU A 9 -0.05 -1.74 -14.45
C GLU A 9 0.83 -1.99 -13.23
N GLN A 10 2.15 -1.82 -13.38
CA GLN A 10 3.08 -1.93 -12.27
C GLN A 10 2.81 -0.87 -11.20
N LYS A 11 2.58 0.39 -11.57
CA LYS A 11 2.31 1.46 -10.62
C LYS A 11 0.98 1.27 -9.89
N LEU A 12 -0.05 0.79 -10.56
CA LEU A 12 -1.32 0.46 -9.94
C LEU A 12 -1.17 -0.68 -8.93
N SER A 13 -0.55 -1.79 -9.35
CA SER A 13 -0.28 -2.93 -8.46
C SER A 13 0.59 -2.53 -7.25
N GLN A 14 1.64 -1.72 -7.47
CA GLN A 14 2.51 -1.18 -6.42
C GLN A 14 1.85 -0.20 -5.46
N ASN A 15 0.59 0.16 -5.68
CA ASN A 15 -0.16 1.05 -4.79
C ASN A 15 -1.51 0.46 -4.35
N GLY A 16 -1.79 -0.79 -4.72
CA GLY A 16 -3.05 -1.46 -4.37
C GLY A 16 -4.25 -1.01 -5.17
N PHE A 17 -4.01 -0.34 -6.30
CA PHE A 17 -5.05 0.13 -7.18
C PHE A 17 -5.23 -0.79 -8.38
N ASN A 18 -6.43 -0.75 -8.93
CA ASN A 18 -6.74 -1.33 -10.22
C ASN A 18 -7.11 -0.23 -11.22
N VAL A 19 -7.41 -0.62 -12.46
CA VAL A 19 -7.75 0.32 -13.55
C VAL A 19 -9.03 1.12 -13.24
N GLN A 20 -9.99 0.56 -12.50
CA GLN A 20 -11.21 1.26 -12.12
C GLN A 20 -10.91 2.40 -11.12
N ASP A 21 -9.97 2.20 -10.21
CA ASP A 21 -9.56 3.25 -9.27
C ASP A 21 -8.90 4.41 -10.01
N LEU A 22 -7.99 4.10 -10.95
CA LEU A 22 -7.36 5.10 -11.82
C LEU A 22 -8.40 5.85 -12.66
N ALA A 23 -9.41 5.16 -13.20
CA ALA A 23 -10.52 5.77 -13.94
C ALA A 23 -11.28 6.79 -13.07
N ASN A 24 -11.65 6.38 -11.85
CA ASN A 24 -12.38 7.24 -10.91
C ASN A 24 -11.57 8.49 -10.51
N GLN A 25 -10.24 8.38 -10.42
CA GLN A 25 -9.35 9.46 -9.97
C GLN A 25 -8.94 10.40 -11.11
N SER A 26 -8.70 9.85 -12.31
CA SER A 26 -8.27 10.62 -13.48
C SER A 26 -9.43 11.28 -14.24
N GLY A 27 -10.66 10.81 -14.03
CA GLY A 27 -11.84 11.23 -14.79
C GLY A 27 -11.96 10.59 -16.18
N LEU A 28 -11.02 9.73 -16.57
CA LEU A 28 -11.10 8.92 -17.78
C LEU A 28 -11.95 7.67 -17.56
N SER A 29 -12.53 7.11 -18.62
CA SER A 29 -13.22 5.82 -18.49
C SER A 29 -12.23 4.66 -18.36
N ALA A 30 -12.61 3.62 -17.61
CA ALA A 30 -11.80 2.41 -17.49
C ALA A 30 -11.48 1.78 -18.86
N GLY A 31 -12.43 1.81 -19.81
CA GLY A 31 -12.21 1.32 -21.17
C GLY A 31 -11.18 2.11 -21.98
N GLN A 32 -11.08 3.43 -21.76
CA GLN A 32 -10.01 4.25 -22.35
C GLN A 32 -8.66 3.83 -21.78
N ILE A 33 -8.53 3.78 -20.46
CA ILE A 33 -7.28 3.41 -19.78
C ILE A 33 -6.84 1.99 -20.19
N GLU A 34 -7.75 1.02 -20.22
CA GLU A 34 -7.43 -0.34 -20.68
C GLU A 34 -6.92 -0.37 -22.13
N LYS A 35 -7.51 0.43 -23.02
CA LYS A 35 -7.05 0.54 -24.39
C LYS A 35 -5.65 1.13 -24.42
N MET A 36 -5.39 2.21 -23.68
CA MET A 36 -4.07 2.84 -23.58
C MET A 36 -3.01 1.84 -23.09
N ILE A 37 -3.32 1.05 -22.07
CA ILE A 37 -2.44 0.00 -21.54
C ILE A 37 -2.16 -1.06 -22.61
N LYS A 38 -3.22 -1.63 -23.22
CA LYS A 38 -3.11 -2.73 -24.19
C LYS A 38 -2.39 -2.35 -25.47
N THR A 39 -2.64 -1.15 -25.99
CA THR A 39 -2.08 -0.71 -27.28
C THR A 39 -0.82 0.12 -27.13
N SER A 40 -0.52 0.60 -25.91
CA SER A 40 0.48 1.66 -25.68
C SER A 40 0.25 2.91 -26.55
N GLN A 41 -1.00 3.17 -26.97
CA GLN A 41 -1.39 4.31 -27.78
C GLN A 41 -2.48 5.13 -27.08
N ALA A 42 -2.19 6.41 -26.94
CA ALA A 42 -3.08 7.47 -26.45
C ALA A 42 -2.54 8.79 -27.01
N ASP A 43 -3.37 9.83 -27.00
CA ASP A 43 -2.84 11.17 -27.26
C ASP A 43 -2.03 11.70 -26.05
N GLU A 44 -1.35 12.81 -26.25
CA GLU A 44 -0.49 13.40 -25.22
C GLU A 44 -1.28 13.86 -23.99
N GLU A 45 -2.51 14.33 -24.18
CA GLU A 45 -3.38 14.81 -23.11
C GLU A 45 -3.81 13.64 -22.20
N GLU A 46 -4.27 12.53 -22.79
CA GLU A 46 -4.64 11.31 -22.07
C GLU A 46 -3.44 10.75 -21.28
N TRP A 47 -2.24 10.74 -21.88
CA TRP A 47 -1.02 10.32 -21.19
C TRP A 47 -0.68 11.23 -20.01
N ASN A 48 -0.76 12.55 -20.19
CA ASN A 48 -0.45 13.49 -19.12
C ASN A 48 -1.43 13.35 -17.95
N ILE A 49 -2.73 13.21 -18.21
CA ILE A 49 -3.74 12.97 -17.17
C ILE A 49 -3.42 11.70 -16.36
N VAL A 50 -3.13 10.58 -17.02
CA VAL A 50 -2.81 9.33 -16.34
C VAL A 50 -1.51 9.45 -15.54
N LEU A 51 -0.45 10.00 -16.14
CA LEU A 51 0.84 10.12 -15.48
C LEU A 51 0.79 11.07 -14.29
N ASP A 52 0.07 12.20 -14.40
CA ASP A 52 -0.13 13.13 -13.29
C ASP A 52 -0.92 12.48 -12.15
N THR A 53 -1.93 11.67 -12.47
CA THR A 53 -2.69 10.90 -11.46
C THR A 53 -1.77 9.89 -10.75
N LEU A 54 -0.98 9.12 -11.52
CA LEU A 54 -0.05 8.14 -10.95
C LEU A 54 1.06 8.79 -10.12
N ASN A 55 1.50 10.00 -10.48
CA ASN A 55 2.52 10.75 -9.74
C ASN A 55 2.02 11.27 -8.39
N GLN A 56 0.70 11.32 -8.17
CA GLN A 56 0.10 11.65 -6.89
C GLN A 56 0.04 10.44 -5.95
N TYR A 57 0.26 9.22 -6.45
CA TYR A 57 0.23 8.04 -5.60
C TYR A 57 1.41 8.07 -4.62
N PRO A 58 1.15 7.87 -3.32
CA PRO A 58 2.20 7.92 -2.32
C PRO A 58 3.17 6.76 -2.54
N ALA A 59 4.47 7.03 -2.43
CA ALA A 59 5.45 5.94 -2.44
C ALA A 59 5.24 5.09 -1.17
N LEU A 60 4.77 3.86 -1.35
CA LEU A 60 4.67 2.89 -0.26
C LEU A 60 6.08 2.36 0.04
N TYR A 61 6.67 2.89 1.11
CA TYR A 61 7.91 2.33 1.67
C TYR A 61 7.56 1.19 2.62
N ALA A 62 8.47 0.21 2.73
CA ALA A 62 8.40 -0.79 3.79
C ALA A 62 8.28 -0.06 5.15
N PRO A 63 7.56 -0.64 6.13
CA PRO A 63 7.44 -0.03 7.44
C PRO A 63 8.82 0.33 7.99
N ALA A 64 8.94 1.50 8.61
CA ALA A 64 10.20 1.94 9.20
C ALA A 64 10.70 0.88 10.19
N ASP A 65 12.02 0.68 10.26
CA ASP A 65 12.65 -0.39 11.06
C ASP A 65 12.23 -0.38 12.55
N ASP A 66 11.74 0.76 13.03
CA ASP A 66 11.28 1.00 14.39
C ASP A 66 9.79 0.71 14.63
N LEU A 67 8.96 0.50 13.59
CA LEU A 67 7.51 0.29 13.77
C LEU A 67 7.18 -0.88 14.71
N LEU A 68 7.99 -1.96 14.64
CA LEU A 68 7.85 -3.09 15.55
C LEU A 68 8.06 -2.69 17.02
N GLU A 69 9.09 -1.89 17.27
CA GLU A 69 9.44 -1.44 18.62
C GLU A 69 8.45 -0.39 19.13
N GLU A 70 7.91 0.45 18.25
CA GLU A 70 6.81 1.36 18.58
C GLU A 70 5.54 0.60 18.98
N ILE A 71 5.12 -0.42 18.21
CA ILE A 71 3.96 -1.26 18.54
C ILE A 71 4.15 -1.98 19.88
N LYS A 72 5.33 -2.56 20.12
CA LYS A 72 5.67 -3.22 21.40
C LYS A 72 5.67 -2.23 22.56
N GLY A 73 6.24 -1.05 22.35
CA GLY A 73 6.25 0.04 23.33
C GLY A 73 4.82 0.47 23.69
N GLN A 74 3.93 0.52 22.70
CA GLN A 74 2.53 0.87 22.90
C GLN A 74 1.79 -0.19 23.73
N ILE A 75 1.99 -1.48 23.44
CA ILE A 75 1.43 -2.59 24.24
C ILE A 75 1.88 -2.48 25.70
N ALA A 76 3.12 -2.08 25.97
CA ALA A 76 3.62 -1.93 27.33
C ALA A 76 2.99 -0.75 28.08
N GLN A 77 2.46 0.24 27.36
CA GLN A 77 1.82 1.44 27.92
C GLN A 77 0.30 1.34 27.98
N SER A 78 -0.31 0.44 27.21
CA SER A 78 -1.76 0.24 27.14
C SER A 78 -2.15 -1.24 27.36
N SER A 79 -3.17 -1.75 26.68
CA SER A 79 -3.58 -3.15 26.72
C SER A 79 -3.45 -3.82 25.35
N PRO A 80 -3.04 -5.10 25.27
CA PRO A 80 -3.06 -5.86 24.01
C PRO A 80 -4.47 -6.05 23.43
N ASP A 81 -5.51 -5.85 24.25
CA ASP A 81 -6.92 -5.96 23.85
C ASP A 81 -7.50 -4.64 23.33
N ASP A 82 -6.71 -3.55 23.31
CA ASP A 82 -7.19 -2.26 22.83
C ASP A 82 -7.58 -2.35 21.34
N PRO A 83 -8.74 -1.78 20.95
CA PRO A 83 -9.21 -1.85 19.59
C PRO A 83 -8.40 -0.91 18.70
N CYS A 84 -7.96 -1.45 17.57
CA CYS A 84 -7.15 -0.76 16.58
C CYS A 84 -7.69 -0.99 15.16
N THR A 85 -7.28 -0.09 14.29
CA THR A 85 -7.42 -0.19 12.84
C THR A 85 -6.04 -0.46 12.27
N VAL A 86 -5.94 -1.50 11.45
CA VAL A 86 -4.70 -1.82 10.73
C VAL A 86 -4.84 -1.38 9.29
N PHE A 87 -3.80 -0.76 8.75
CA PHE A 87 -3.75 -0.26 7.38
C PHE A 87 -2.72 -1.02 6.56
N TYR A 88 -3.12 -1.38 5.35
CA TYR A 88 -2.32 -2.09 4.38
C TYR A 88 -2.23 -1.34 3.05
N GLY A 89 -1.06 -1.38 2.42
CA GLY A 89 -0.84 -0.96 1.04
C GLY A 89 -0.34 -2.15 0.22
N VAL A 90 -0.50 -2.16 -1.10
CA VAL A 90 0.05 -3.22 -1.94
C VAL A 90 1.35 -2.73 -2.55
N ASN A 91 2.43 -3.51 -2.50
CA ASN A 91 3.67 -3.21 -3.20
C ASN A 91 4.11 -4.46 -3.98
N GLN A 92 4.40 -4.34 -5.28
CA GLN A 92 4.83 -5.46 -6.13
C GLN A 92 3.91 -6.70 -6.07
N SER A 93 2.60 -6.51 -5.88
CA SER A 93 1.58 -7.55 -5.70
C SER A 93 1.48 -8.17 -4.30
N ASP A 94 2.29 -7.71 -3.33
CA ASP A 94 2.22 -8.13 -1.94
C ASP A 94 1.47 -7.10 -1.10
N LEU A 95 0.57 -7.57 -0.23
CA LEU A 95 -0.11 -6.72 0.75
C LEU A 95 0.82 -6.47 1.93
N LEU A 96 1.26 -5.23 2.10
CA LEU A 96 2.18 -4.76 3.14
C LEU A 96 1.42 -4.07 4.27
N PHE A 97 1.80 -4.37 5.51
CA PHE A 97 1.33 -3.66 6.71
C PHE A 97 2.06 -2.33 6.72
N VAL A 98 1.29 -1.24 6.70
CA VAL A 98 1.85 0.11 6.58
C VAL A 98 1.69 0.87 7.89
N ALA A 99 0.54 0.73 8.55
CA ALA A 99 0.26 1.49 9.75
C ALA A 99 -0.74 0.83 10.68
N VAL A 100 -0.77 1.29 11.92
CA VAL A 100 -1.79 0.94 12.91
C VAL A 100 -2.25 2.20 13.63
N GLN A 101 -3.56 2.26 13.91
CA GLN A 101 -4.17 3.32 14.70
C GLN A 101 -5.07 2.70 15.76
N CYS A 102 -4.76 2.91 17.03
CA CYS A 102 -5.55 2.42 18.15
C CYS A 102 -6.43 3.53 18.73
N ALA A 103 -7.50 3.15 19.43
CA ALA A 103 -8.36 4.12 20.11
C ALA A 103 -7.51 5.02 21.05
N ASP A 104 -7.69 6.34 20.92
CA ASP A 104 -6.97 7.39 21.66
C ASP A 104 -5.45 7.47 21.43
N LEU A 105 -4.93 6.84 20.37
CA LEU A 105 -3.51 6.83 20.03
C LEU A 105 -3.22 7.42 18.65
N SER A 106 -2.02 7.97 18.49
CA SER A 106 -1.52 8.43 17.20
C SER A 106 -1.33 7.24 16.24
N VAL A 107 -1.52 7.52 14.95
CA VAL A 107 -1.20 6.56 13.89
C VAL A 107 0.31 6.32 13.92
N LEU A 108 0.71 5.04 13.94
CA LEU A 108 2.10 4.60 13.86
C LEU A 108 2.37 4.05 12.47
N GLY A 109 3.56 4.32 11.91
CA GLY A 109 4.07 3.71 10.67
C GLY A 109 3.71 4.38 9.34
N ALA A 110 2.65 5.20 9.27
CA ALA A 110 2.23 5.80 7.99
C ALA A 110 3.13 6.98 7.56
N ASN A 111 3.86 6.81 6.46
CA ASN A 111 4.46 7.91 5.68
C ASN A 111 3.59 8.30 4.46
N VAL A 112 2.33 7.92 4.47
CA VAL A 112 1.39 8.06 3.35
C VAL A 112 0.02 8.47 3.86
N ASP A 113 -0.82 9.05 2.99
CA ASP A 113 -2.21 9.37 3.35
C ASP A 113 -3.02 8.08 3.54
N LEU A 114 -3.57 7.93 4.75
CA LEU A 114 -4.35 6.76 5.17
C LEU A 114 -5.62 6.54 4.36
N GLY A 115 -6.17 7.59 3.73
CA GLY A 115 -7.37 7.50 2.90
C GLY A 115 -7.20 6.60 1.67
N TYR A 116 -5.95 6.29 1.31
CA TYR A 116 -5.59 5.46 0.15
C TYR A 116 -5.27 4.01 0.52
N LEU A 117 -5.25 3.67 1.81
CA LEU A 117 -4.89 2.33 2.27
C LEU A 117 -6.13 1.45 2.47
N HIS A 118 -5.96 0.16 2.23
CA HIS A 118 -6.92 -0.84 2.70
C HIS A 118 -6.89 -0.87 4.22
N ARG A 119 -8.05 -0.99 4.86
CA ARG A 119 -8.14 -1.03 6.32
C ARG A 119 -8.85 -2.26 6.83
N LEU A 120 -8.42 -2.73 8.00
CA LEU A 120 -9.10 -3.73 8.80
C LEU A 120 -9.42 -3.10 10.16
N ASP A 121 -10.71 -2.88 10.40
CA ASP A 121 -11.21 -2.22 11.61
C ASP A 121 -11.40 -3.26 12.76
N ASN A 122 -11.30 -2.80 14.01
CA ASN A 122 -11.56 -3.58 15.24
C ASN A 122 -10.63 -4.78 15.46
N VAL A 123 -9.36 -4.67 15.04
CA VAL A 123 -8.30 -5.62 15.36
C VAL A 123 -7.72 -5.26 16.71
N SER A 124 -7.44 -6.22 17.59
CA SER A 124 -6.75 -5.89 18.85
C SER A 124 -5.30 -5.50 18.61
N LEU A 125 -4.70 -4.67 19.46
CA LEU A 125 -3.28 -4.29 19.33
C LEU A 125 -2.35 -5.52 19.31
N GLY A 126 -2.65 -6.56 20.09
CA GLY A 126 -1.91 -7.82 20.05
C GLY A 126 -2.06 -8.58 18.72
N GLN A 127 -3.24 -8.54 18.09
CA GLN A 127 -3.45 -9.10 16.76
C GLN A 127 -2.70 -8.29 15.69
N ALA A 128 -2.68 -6.96 15.80
CA ALA A 128 -1.92 -6.10 14.89
C ALA A 128 -0.41 -6.42 14.96
N LEU A 129 0.14 -6.62 16.16
CA LEU A 129 1.52 -7.08 16.33
C LEU A 129 1.78 -8.42 15.64
N ALA A 130 0.92 -9.42 15.88
CA ALA A 130 1.09 -10.75 15.28
C ALA A 130 1.03 -10.72 13.74
N LEU A 131 0.17 -9.87 13.18
CA LEU A 131 0.07 -9.65 11.73
C LEU A 131 1.35 -9.01 11.16
N PHE A 132 1.90 -8.03 11.87
CA PHE A 132 3.16 -7.40 11.50
C PHE A 132 4.33 -8.40 11.55
N GLU A 133 4.46 -9.18 12.64
CA GLU A 133 5.53 -10.17 12.80
C GLU A 133 5.47 -11.25 11.71
N ALA A 134 4.28 -11.78 11.41
CA ALA A 134 4.11 -12.77 10.35
C ALA A 134 4.55 -12.24 8.97
N GLN A 135 4.31 -10.96 8.70
CA GLN A 135 4.78 -10.32 7.48
C GLN A 135 6.30 -10.12 7.47
N ALA A 136 6.88 -9.64 8.58
CA ALA A 136 8.32 -9.45 8.70
C ALA A 136 9.07 -10.78 8.45
N ASP A 137 8.57 -11.88 9.00
CA ASP A 137 9.11 -13.22 8.76
C ASP A 137 8.97 -13.65 7.30
N ALA A 138 7.83 -13.37 6.65
CA ALA A 138 7.62 -13.68 5.24
C ALA A 138 8.62 -12.93 4.34
N ILE A 139 8.86 -11.64 4.61
CA ILE A 139 9.82 -10.81 3.87
C ILE A 139 11.26 -11.31 4.09
N ALA A 140 11.63 -11.64 5.33
CA ALA A 140 12.95 -12.15 5.66
C ALA A 140 13.23 -13.49 4.96
N ASN A 141 12.25 -14.40 4.94
CA ASN A 141 12.38 -15.70 4.30
C ASN A 141 12.42 -15.61 2.77
N ALA A 142 11.60 -14.74 2.16
CA ALA A 142 11.66 -14.48 0.72
C ALA A 142 13.02 -13.90 0.28
N SER A 143 13.60 -13.03 1.11
CA SER A 143 14.92 -12.42 0.84
C SER A 143 16.09 -13.42 0.99
N ALA A 144 15.90 -14.50 1.76
CA ALA A 144 16.90 -15.55 1.92
C ALA A 144 16.96 -16.47 0.68
N HIS A 145 15.82 -16.80 0.07
CA HIS A 145 15.75 -17.67 -1.11
C HIS A 145 16.19 -17.02 -2.43
N LEU A 146 16.38 -15.69 -2.45
CA LEU A 146 16.94 -14.99 -3.61
C LEU A 146 18.47 -14.91 -3.58
N LYS A 147 19.13 -15.45 -2.55
CA LYS A 147 20.60 -15.45 -2.39
C LYS A 147 21.25 -16.81 -2.65
N ASP A 148 20.47 -17.83 -3.05
CA ASP A 148 20.94 -19.17 -3.39
C ASP A 148 20.98 -19.42 -4.92
#